data_AF-A0A2W4L9F0-F1
#
_entry.id   AF-A0A2W4L9F0-F1
#
_cell.length_a   1.000
_cell.length_b   1.000
_cell.length_c   1.000
_cell.angle_alpha   90.00
_cell.angle_beta   90.00
_cell.angle_gamma   90.00
#
_symmetry.space_group_name_H-M   'P 1'
#
loop_
_entity.id
_entity.type
_entity.pdbx_description
1 polymer ?
#
loop_
_entity_poly.entity_id
_entity_poly.type
_entity_poly.pdbx_seq_one_letter_code
_entity_poly.pdbx_strand_id
1 'polypeptide(L)'
;MGPPPGTVEATAAVALGSVVPLAQAPLELVAYVWVATLGVVLVYVDLAVHRLPDRLTLPAFGGAALFLTGTALLDGRPTAAGRALLAGLAAAAGYLLLMALRPDGLGFGDVKLALTTGTVLGWHG
;
A
#
# COMPACT_ATOMS: atom_id res chain seq x y z
N MET A 1 -19.42 -6.25 -16.80
CA MET A 1 -19.94 -4.90 -16.50
C MET A 1 -18.77 -4.08 -16.01
N GLY A 2 -18.35 -3.06 -16.77
CA GLY A 2 -17.30 -2.15 -16.34
C GLY A 2 -17.86 -1.01 -15.49
N PRO A 3 -17.02 -0.30 -14.71
CA PRO A 3 -17.45 0.90 -14.00
C PRO A 3 -18.00 1.95 -14.98
N PRO A 4 -18.93 2.81 -14.52
CA PRO A 4 -19.43 3.91 -15.35
C PRO A 4 -18.27 4.82 -15.80
N PRO A 5 -18.38 5.42 -17.00
CA PRO A 5 -17.35 6.34 -17.49
C PRO A 5 -17.12 7.48 -16.48
N GLY A 6 -15.85 7.82 -16.25
CA GLY A 6 -15.42 8.85 -15.30
C GLY A 6 -15.22 8.38 -13.84
N THR A 7 -15.73 7.21 -13.43
CA THR A 7 -15.56 6.75 -12.04
C THR A 7 -14.11 6.40 -11.73
N VAL A 8 -13.40 5.75 -12.65
CA VAL A 8 -11.99 5.39 -12.47
C VAL A 8 -11.12 6.64 -12.39
N GLU A 9 -11.40 7.63 -13.24
CA GLU A 9 -10.69 8.90 -13.29
C GLU A 9 -10.91 9.70 -12.01
N ALA A 10 -12.15 9.79 -11.53
CA ALA A 10 -12.47 10.45 -10.27
C ALA A 10 -11.79 9.76 -9.07
N THR A 11 -11.82 8.43 -9.02
CA THR A 11 -11.19 7.66 -7.93
C THR A 11 -9.68 7.83 -7.94
N ALA A 12 -9.05 7.80 -9.12
CA ALA A 12 -7.62 8.08 -9.27
C ALA A 12 -7.27 9.52 -8.88
N ALA A 13 -8.05 10.51 -9.33
CA ALA A 13 -7.82 11.91 -9.01
C ALA A 13 -7.93 12.17 -7.50
N VAL A 14 -8.93 11.58 -6.83
CA VAL A 14 -9.09 11.68 -5.37
C VAL A 14 -7.94 10.99 -4.65
N ALA A 15 -7.59 9.76 -5.04
CA ALA A 15 -6.50 9.01 -4.42
C ALA A 15 -5.16 9.76 -4.55
N LEU A 16 -4.82 10.20 -5.76
CA LEU A 16 -3.59 10.94 -6.02
C LEU A 16 -3.60 12.31 -5.34
N GLY A 17 -4.71 13.04 -5.38
CA GLY A 17 -4.83 14.35 -4.71
C GLY A 17 -4.70 14.25 -3.19
N SER A 18 -5.22 13.16 -2.59
CA SER A 18 -5.18 12.96 -1.14
C SER A 18 -3.78 12.70 -0.59
N VAL A 19 -2.85 12.16 -1.41
CA VAL A 19 -1.49 11.82 -0.95
C VAL A 19 -0.49 12.97 -1.07
N VAL A 20 -0.78 13.99 -1.88
CA VAL A 20 0.09 15.16 -2.05
C VAL A 20 0.41 15.87 -0.72
N PRO A 21 -0.57 16.22 0.13
CA PRO A 21 -0.29 16.94 1.38
C PRO A 21 0.44 16.09 2.44
N LEU A 22 0.52 14.77 2.26
CA LEU A 22 1.20 13.85 3.18
C LEU A 22 2.72 13.80 2.96
N ALA A 23 3.19 14.18 1.78
CA ALA A 23 4.60 14.08 1.41
C ALA A 23 5.40 15.31 1.87
N GLN A 24 6.51 15.06 2.57
CA GLN A 24 7.49 16.07 2.97
C GLN A 24 8.72 16.07 2.06
N ALA A 25 8.95 14.97 1.33
CA ALA A 25 10.06 14.82 0.39
C ALA A 25 9.58 14.28 -0.97
N PRO A 26 10.31 14.59 -2.08
CA PRO A 26 9.90 14.15 -3.42
C PRO A 26 9.82 12.63 -3.54
N LEU A 27 10.72 11.90 -2.87
CA LEU A 27 10.73 10.44 -2.95
C LEU A 27 9.61 9.80 -2.10
N GLU A 28 9.16 10.45 -1.02
CA GLU A 28 7.92 10.07 -0.31
C GLU A 28 6.70 10.24 -1.20
N LEU A 29 6.61 11.37 -1.92
CA LEU A 29 5.52 11.60 -2.86
C LEU A 29 5.48 10.51 -3.92
N VAL A 30 6.63 10.11 -4.47
CA VAL A 30 6.72 8.99 -5.42
C VAL A 30 6.24 7.68 -4.77
N ALA A 31 6.60 7.42 -3.50
CA ALA A 31 6.13 6.26 -2.77
C ALA A 31 4.60 6.24 -2.65
N TYR A 32 3.98 7.37 -2.28
CA TYR A 32 2.54 7.45 -2.10
C TYR A 32 1.77 7.40 -3.41
N VAL A 33 2.26 8.08 -4.46
CA VAL A 33 1.67 8.01 -5.81
C VAL A 33 1.73 6.57 -6.34
N TRP A 34 2.85 5.87 -6.12
CA TRP A 34 3.00 4.47 -6.51
C TRP A 34 1.96 3.56 -5.84
N VAL A 35 1.83 3.67 -4.51
CA VAL A 35 0.85 2.88 -3.74
C VAL A 35 -0.58 3.26 -4.11
N ALA A 36 -0.90 4.55 -4.25
CA ALA A 36 -2.23 5.02 -4.64
C ALA A 36 -2.63 4.52 -6.03
N THR A 37 -1.73 4.59 -7.00
CA THR A 37 -1.99 4.13 -8.38
C THR A 37 -2.29 2.64 -8.41
N LEU A 38 -1.45 1.83 -7.77
CA LEU A 38 -1.67 0.38 -7.69
C LEU A 38 -2.90 0.03 -6.85
N GLY A 39 -3.17 0.79 -5.78
CA GLY A 39 -4.36 0.64 -4.93
C GLY A 39 -5.65 0.84 -5.70
N VAL A 40 -5.73 1.87 -6.56
CA VAL A 40 -6.90 2.09 -7.43
C VAL A 40 -7.11 0.89 -8.35
N VAL A 41 -6.06 0.41 -9.02
CA VAL A 41 -6.16 -0.79 -9.89
C VAL A 41 -6.60 -2.01 -9.08
N LEU A 42 -6.02 -2.23 -7.91
CA LEU A 42 -6.35 -3.33 -7.01
C LEU A 42 -7.82 -3.30 -6.58
N VAL A 43 -8.36 -2.13 -6.22
CA VAL A 43 -9.78 -1.98 -5.84
C VAL A 43 -10.69 -2.40 -6.99
N TYR A 44 -10.43 -1.94 -8.22
CA TYR A 44 -11.29 -2.29 -9.36
C TYR A 44 -11.17 -3.76 -9.76
N VAL A 45 -9.96 -4.33 -9.71
CA VAL A 45 -9.77 -5.76 -9.98
C VAL A 45 -10.45 -6.59 -8.90
N ASP A 46 -10.27 -6.24 -7.64
CA ASP A 46 -10.88 -6.95 -6.52
C ASP A 46 -12.40 -6.92 -6.59
N LEU A 47 -13.01 -5.77 -6.87
CA LEU A 47 -14.46 -5.66 -7.08
C LEU A 47 -14.95 -6.47 -8.30
N ALA A 48 -14.13 -6.61 -9.34
CA ALA A 48 -14.52 -7.31 -10.56
C ALA A 48 -14.42 -8.85 -10.43
N VAL A 49 -13.39 -9.35 -9.74
CA VAL A 49 -13.09 -10.80 -9.70
C VAL A 49 -13.08 -11.40 -8.30
N HIS A 50 -13.32 -10.61 -7.25
CA HIS A 50 -13.25 -11.01 -5.84
C HIS A 50 -11.98 -11.82 -5.52
N ARG A 51 -10.88 -11.44 -6.19
CA ARG A 51 -9.56 -12.08 -6.08
C ARG A 51 -8.51 -10.99 -6.20
N LEU A 52 -7.79 -10.79 -5.12
CA LEU A 52 -6.65 -9.89 -5.08
C LEU A 52 -5.46 -10.49 -5.87
N PRO A 53 -4.99 -9.85 -6.96
CA PRO A 53 -3.88 -10.36 -7.75
C PRO A 53 -2.54 -10.15 -7.03
N ASP A 54 -1.91 -11.26 -6.67
CA ASP A 54 -0.56 -11.31 -6.09
C ASP A 54 0.51 -10.57 -6.89
N ARG A 55 0.30 -10.45 -8.20
CA ARG A 55 1.23 -9.77 -9.12
C ARG A 55 1.27 -8.26 -8.93
N LEU A 56 0.28 -7.64 -8.29
CA LEU A 56 0.21 -6.20 -8.06
C LEU A 56 0.53 -5.80 -6.62
N THR A 57 0.27 -6.68 -5.66
CA THR A 57 0.55 -6.43 -4.24
C THR A 57 2.04 -6.45 -3.90
N LEU A 58 2.81 -7.36 -4.52
CA LEU A 58 4.27 -7.40 -4.37
C LEU A 58 4.96 -6.13 -4.92
N PRO A 59 4.65 -5.64 -6.14
CA PRO A 59 5.14 -4.35 -6.61
C PRO A 59 4.72 -3.17 -5.73
N ALA A 60 3.51 -3.18 -5.16
CA ALA A 60 3.05 -2.10 -4.28
C ALA A 60 3.94 -1.98 -3.04
N PHE A 61 4.18 -3.10 -2.35
CA PHE A 61 5.13 -3.13 -1.23
C PHE A 61 6.56 -2.79 -1.67
N GLY A 62 7.04 -3.40 -2.76
CA GLY A 62 8.40 -3.21 -3.24
C GLY A 62 8.73 -1.74 -3.56
N GLY A 63 7.81 -1.04 -4.23
CA GLY A 63 7.96 0.39 -4.49
C GLY A 63 7.90 1.22 -3.22
N ALA A 64 6.93 0.97 -2.33
CA ALA A 64 6.84 1.68 -1.05
C ALA A 64 8.12 1.54 -0.21
N ALA A 65 8.60 0.30 -0.04
CA ALA A 65 9.82 0.02 0.69
C ALA A 65 11.04 0.68 0.04
N LEU A 66 11.18 0.60 -1.29
CA LEU A 66 12.29 1.19 -2.02
C LEU A 66 12.33 2.71 -1.85
N PHE A 67 11.21 3.39 -2.11
CA PHE A 67 11.16 4.85 -2.11
C PHE A 67 11.27 5.42 -0.69
N LEU A 68 10.59 4.84 0.30
CA LEU A 68 10.70 5.29 1.70
C LEU A 68 12.08 5.02 2.30
N THR A 69 12.69 3.87 1.97
CA THR A 69 14.08 3.60 2.38
C THR A 69 15.05 4.58 1.70
N GLY A 70 14.82 4.89 0.42
CA GLY A 70 15.56 5.94 -0.28
C GLY A 70 15.45 7.31 0.40
N THR A 71 14.24 7.71 0.80
CA THR A 71 14.03 8.97 1.54
C THR A 71 14.82 8.95 2.86
N ALA A 72 14.71 7.86 3.63
CA ALA A 72 15.40 7.74 4.90
C ALA A 72 16.93 7.82 4.77
N LEU A 73 17.49 7.28 3.68
CA LEU A 73 18.93 7.36 3.41
C LEU A 73 19.36 8.78 3.03
N LEU A 74 18.55 9.49 2.24
CA LEU A 74 18.83 10.86 1.82
C LEU A 74 18.67 11.88 2.96
N ASP A 75 17.65 11.70 3.81
CA ASP A 75 17.33 12.60 4.92
C ASP A 75 18.05 12.24 6.23
N GLY A 76 18.85 11.16 6.23
CA GLY A 76 19.59 10.70 7.41
C GLY A 76 18.69 10.16 8.54
N ARG A 77 17.53 9.58 8.21
CA ARG A 77 16.54 9.04 9.16
C ARG A 77 16.35 7.51 9.02
N PRO A 78 17.41 6.68 9.14
CA PRO A 78 17.32 5.24 8.91
C PRO A 78 16.37 4.53 9.90
N THR A 79 16.19 5.08 11.10
CA THR A 79 15.24 4.58 12.10
C THR A 79 13.79 4.67 11.62
N ALA A 80 13.44 5.68 10.81
CA ALA A 80 12.10 5.82 10.23
C ALA A 80 11.80 4.70 9.23
N ALA A 81 12.77 4.35 8.36
CA ALA A 81 12.63 3.22 7.44
C ALA A 81 12.49 1.88 8.18
N GLY A 82 13.32 1.66 9.20
CA GLY A 82 13.23 0.45 10.03
C GLY A 82 11.87 0.31 10.71
N ARG A 83 11.37 1.40 11.32
CA ARG A 83 10.06 1.44 11.97
C ARG A 83 8.92 1.22 10.98
N ALA A 84 8.98 1.85 9.81
CA ALA A 84 8.01 1.64 8.73
C ALA A 84 7.94 0.17 8.31
N LEU A 85 9.08 -0.45 8.03
CA LEU A 85 9.14 -1.86 7.64
C LEU A 85 8.63 -2.78 8.77
N LEU A 86 9.00 -2.52 10.02
CA LEU A 86 8.52 -3.28 11.18
C LEU A 86 7.00 -3.15 11.36
N ALA A 87 6.44 -1.95 11.19
CA ALA A 87 5.00 -1.73 11.27
C ALA A 87 4.25 -2.50 10.17
N GLY A 88 4.78 -2.50 8.93
CA GLY A 88 4.26 -3.33 7.84
C GLY A 88 4.29 -4.81 8.17
N LEU A 89 5.43 -5.32 8.65
CA LEU A 89 5.58 -6.72 9.04
C LEU A 89 4.65 -7.11 10.19
N ALA A 90 4.49 -6.23 11.18
CA ALA A 90 3.57 -6.45 12.30
C ALA A 90 2.11 -6.52 11.82
N ALA A 91 1.70 -5.62 10.93
CA ALA A 91 0.36 -5.63 10.33
C ALA A 91 0.12 -6.90 9.51
N ALA A 92 1.09 -7.27 8.66
CA ALA A 92 1.02 -8.51 7.87
C ALA A 92 0.95 -9.75 8.77
N ALA A 93 1.75 -9.81 9.84
CA ALA A 93 1.72 -10.90 10.80
C ALA A 93 0.36 -11.00 11.52
N GLY A 94 -0.24 -9.87 11.90
CA GLY A 94 -1.58 -9.84 12.47
C GLY A 94 -2.64 -10.37 11.51
N TYR A 95 -2.61 -9.95 10.25
CA TYR A 95 -3.53 -10.44 9.22
C TYR A 95 -3.29 -11.92 8.90
N LEU A 96 -2.04 -12.38 8.88
CA LEU A 96 -1.69 -13.79 8.70
C LEU A 96 -2.21 -14.64 9.86
N LEU A 97 -2.12 -14.13 11.10
CA LEU A 97 -2.68 -14.80 12.28
C LEU A 97 -4.21 -14.90 12.18
N LEU A 98 -4.89 -13.83 11.76
CA LEU A 98 -6.33 -13.85 11.53
C LEU A 98 -6.72 -14.85 10.44
N MET A 99 -5.96 -14.90 9.35
CA MET A 99 -6.13 -15.89 8.28
C MET A 99 -5.96 -17.32 8.81
N ALA A 100 -4.94 -17.57 9.65
CA ALA A 100 -4.71 -18.88 10.24
C ALA A 100 -5.82 -19.29 11.23
N LEU A 101 -6.39 -18.32 11.96
CA LEU A 101 -7.50 -18.55 12.89
C LEU A 101 -8.86 -18.69 12.18
N ARG A 102 -9.04 -18.01 11.03
CA ARG A 102 -10.28 -18.01 10.23
C ARG A 102 -9.95 -18.06 8.74
N PRO A 103 -9.58 -19.24 8.21
CA PRO A 103 -9.16 -19.40 6.81
C PRO A 103 -10.28 -19.07 5.81
N ASP A 104 -11.54 -19.19 6.21
CA ASP A 104 -12.70 -18.88 5.34
C ASP A 104 -13.01 -17.37 5.27
N GLY A 105 -12.38 -16.55 6.11
CA GLY A 105 -12.72 -15.14 6.26
C GLY A 105 -11.78 -14.16 5.58
N LEU A 106 -10.52 -14.54 5.33
CA LEU A 106 -9.47 -13.59 4.93
C LEU A 106 -8.51 -14.23 3.93
N GLY A 107 -8.23 -13.53 2.83
CA GLY A 107 -7.38 -14.02 1.76
C GLY A 107 -5.91 -13.65 1.97
N PHE A 108 -5.00 -14.37 1.30
CA PHE A 108 -3.57 -14.02 1.31
C PHE A 108 -3.29 -12.62 0.71
N GLY A 109 -4.21 -12.11 -0.13
CA GLY A 109 -4.15 -10.75 -0.65
C GLY A 109 -4.22 -9.69 0.46
N ASP A 110 -5.08 -9.88 1.46
CA ASP A 110 -5.26 -8.96 2.58
C ASP A 110 -3.99 -8.83 3.42
N VAL A 111 -3.26 -9.93 3.62
CA VAL A 111 -1.96 -9.95 4.32
C VAL A 111 -0.93 -9.05 3.60
N LYS A 112 -0.90 -9.08 2.26
CA LYS A 112 0.03 -8.26 1.47
C LYS A 112 -0.37 -6.80 1.39
N LEU A 113 -1.68 -6.53 1.37
CA LEU A 113 -2.18 -5.17 1.51
C LEU A 113 -1.82 -4.61 2.89
N ALA A 114 -2.02 -5.39 3.95
CA ALA A 114 -1.65 -5.01 5.31
C ALA A 114 -0.14 -4.71 5.43
N LEU A 115 0.70 -5.48 4.73
CA LEU A 115 2.14 -5.20 4.64
C LEU A 115 2.41 -3.81 4.05
N THR A 116 1.86 -3.51 2.87
CA THR A 116 2.07 -2.24 2.18
C THR A 116 1.52 -1.06 2.98
N THR A 117 0.27 -1.16 3.43
CA THR A 117 -0.41 -0.10 4.19
C THR A 117 0.24 0.11 5.55
N GLY A 118 0.61 -0.97 6.24
CA GLY A 118 1.34 -0.88 7.51
C GLY A 118 2.72 -0.23 7.36
N THR A 119 3.41 -0.45 6.23
CA THR A 119 4.67 0.26 5.93
C THR A 119 4.46 1.75 5.73
N VAL A 120 3.44 2.16 4.95
CA VAL A 120 3.14 3.57 4.74
C VAL A 120 2.71 4.25 6.06
N LEU A 121 1.85 3.62 6.85
CA LEU A 121 1.41 4.18 8.14
C LEU A 121 2.55 4.24 9.17
N GLY A 122 3.39 3.22 9.20
CA GLY A 122 4.58 3.18 10.06
C GLY A 122 5.65 4.19 9.69
N TRP A 123 5.61 4.80 8.50
CA TRP A 123 6.47 5.93 8.17
C TRP A 123 6.12 7.16 9.03
N HIS A 124 4.82 7.40 9.27
CA HIS A 124 4.32 8.63 9.90
C HIS A 124 4.29 8.64 11.44
N GLY A 125 4.32 7.48 12.11
CA GLY A 125 4.19 7.42 13.58
C GLY A 125 5.45 7.76 14.39
#